data_AF-A0A7K5CVN6-F1
#
_entry.id   AF-A0A7K5CVN6-F1
#
_cell.length_a   1.000
_cell.length_b   1.000
_cell.length_c   1.000
_cell.angle_alpha   90.00
_cell.angle_beta   90.00
_cell.angle_gamma   90.00
#
_symmetry.space_group_name_H-M   'P 1'
#
loop_
_entity.id
_entity.type
_entity.pdbx_description
1 polymer ?
#
loop_
_entity_poly.entity_id
_entity_poly.type
_entity_poly.pdbx_seq_one_letter_code
_entity_poly.pdbx_strand_id
1 'polypeptide(L)'
;LDVATLNCDSPTDLCPSLGTHRVPGGMTIPPAASQTSQEPQDITVHYSITNKLQGIPFHCSISVTVPGGSTLLQVLERAEKEDPENFSFKTEQTSWGPMVVSIHGLAANDNDRTYWQFRSSGKPLDQGVGTYKPHSGEHIQAVFSTY
;
A
#
# COMPACT_ATOMS: atom_id res chain seq x y z
N LEU A 1 -9.45 -11.47 -28.03
CA LEU A 1 -8.85 -10.12 -27.96
C LEU A 1 -9.78 -9.22 -28.74
N ASP A 2 -10.85 -8.78 -28.10
CA ASP A 2 -11.94 -8.01 -28.72
C ASP A 2 -11.73 -6.51 -28.44
N VAL A 3 -10.62 -5.97 -28.96
CA VAL A 3 -10.40 -4.51 -28.99
C VAL A 3 -11.01 -3.89 -30.25
N ALA A 4 -11.15 -4.67 -31.33
CA ALA A 4 -11.57 -4.19 -32.64
C ALA A 4 -13.09 -3.97 -32.81
N THR A 5 -13.91 -4.32 -31.82
CA THR A 5 -15.39 -4.29 -31.90
C THR A 5 -16.04 -3.46 -30.78
N LEU A 6 -15.29 -2.57 -30.13
CA LEU A 6 -15.85 -1.64 -29.15
C LEU A 6 -16.83 -0.68 -29.84
N ASN A 7 -18.12 -1.01 -29.75
CA ASN A 7 -19.22 -0.22 -30.26
C ASN A 7 -19.63 0.82 -29.21
N CYS A 8 -19.27 2.09 -29.45
CA CYS A 8 -19.57 3.22 -28.56
C CYS A 8 -21.06 3.61 -28.50
N ASP A 9 -21.92 3.01 -29.34
CA ASP A 9 -23.38 3.20 -29.36
C ASP A 9 -24.14 2.22 -28.46
N SER A 10 -23.43 1.38 -27.70
CA SER A 10 -24.08 0.50 -26.72
C SER A 10 -24.60 1.37 -25.56
N PRO A 11 -25.88 1.25 -25.16
CA PRO A 11 -26.38 1.95 -23.98
C PRO A 11 -25.49 1.59 -22.79
N THR A 12 -24.80 2.57 -22.21
CA THR A 12 -24.14 2.38 -20.92
C THR A 12 -25.22 2.04 -19.91
N ASP A 13 -25.26 0.79 -19.44
CA ASP A 13 -25.93 0.43 -18.19
C ASP A 13 -25.32 1.32 -17.10
N LEU A 14 -26.03 2.40 -16.79
CA LEU A 14 -25.74 3.24 -15.65
C LEU A 14 -25.76 2.31 -14.44
N CYS A 15 -24.59 2.04 -13.86
CA CYS A 15 -24.48 1.30 -12.61
C CYS A 15 -25.42 2.01 -11.60
N PRO A 16 -26.55 1.39 -11.20
CA PRO A 16 -27.52 2.10 -10.38
C PRO A 16 -26.89 2.31 -9.01
N SER A 17 -26.63 3.58 -8.67
CA SER A 17 -26.36 3.96 -7.29
C SER A 17 -27.60 3.57 -6.48
N LEU A 18 -27.44 2.59 -5.59
CA LEU A 18 -28.54 2.09 -4.77
C LEU A 18 -29.10 3.22 -3.88
N GLY A 19 -30.23 3.77 -4.30
CA GLY A 19 -31.47 3.90 -3.53
C GLY A 19 -31.49 4.89 -2.36
N THR A 20 -32.00 6.09 -2.62
CA THR A 20 -32.68 6.91 -1.61
C THR A 20 -34.01 6.24 -1.21
N HIS A 21 -34.01 5.49 -0.11
CA HIS A 21 -35.24 4.98 0.47
C HIS A 21 -35.99 6.09 1.22
N ARG A 22 -37.17 6.48 0.71
CA ARG A 22 -38.22 7.14 1.49
C ARG A 22 -38.77 6.12 2.50
N VAL A 23 -38.70 6.46 3.78
CA VAL A 23 -39.37 5.76 4.89
C VAL A 23 -40.80 6.28 5.08
N PRO A 24 -41.83 5.40 5.06
CA PRO A 24 -43.00 5.53 5.93
C PRO A 24 -42.84 4.61 7.14
N GLY A 25 -43.34 5.07 8.28
CA GLY A 25 -43.06 4.53 9.61
C GLY A 25 -43.39 3.05 9.84
N GLY A 26 -42.51 2.43 10.62
CA GLY A 26 -42.67 1.12 11.26
C GLY A 26 -41.45 0.87 12.14
N MET A 27 -41.55 1.21 13.43
CA MET A 27 -40.51 0.86 14.41
C MET A 27 -40.47 -0.66 14.58
N THR A 28 -39.48 -1.29 13.99
CA THR A 28 -38.96 -2.57 14.46
C THR A 28 -37.50 -2.34 14.80
N ILE A 29 -37.22 -2.27 16.10
CA ILE A 29 -35.89 -2.24 16.69
C ILE A 29 -35.28 -3.63 16.44
N PRO A 30 -34.25 -3.80 15.61
CA PRO A 30 -33.49 -5.05 15.62
C PRO A 30 -32.74 -5.14 16.95
N PRO A 31 -32.60 -6.35 17.54
CA PRO A 31 -31.83 -6.50 18.77
C PRO A 31 -30.40 -6.04 18.51
N ALA A 32 -29.88 -5.22 19.41
CA ALA A 32 -28.51 -4.72 19.38
C ALA A 32 -27.54 -5.91 19.31
N ALA A 33 -27.14 -6.27 18.10
CA ALA A 33 -25.89 -6.98 17.90
C ALA A 33 -24.82 -6.00 18.38
N SER A 34 -24.14 -6.36 19.47
CA SER A 34 -22.92 -5.70 19.92
C SER A 34 -21.89 -5.79 18.80
N GLN A 35 -21.97 -4.87 17.85
CA GLN A 35 -20.86 -4.56 16.97
C GLN A 35 -19.82 -3.94 17.89
N THR A 36 -18.91 -4.77 18.37
CA THR A 36 -17.64 -4.31 18.88
C THR A 36 -17.00 -3.55 17.73
N SER A 37 -17.14 -2.23 17.75
CA SER A 37 -16.25 -1.32 17.04
C SER A 37 -14.89 -1.54 17.69
N GLN A 38 -14.17 -2.59 17.30
CA GLN A 38 -12.77 -2.75 17.66
C GLN A 38 -12.06 -1.58 17.02
N GLU A 39 -11.71 -0.58 17.83
CA GLU A 39 -10.76 0.43 17.42
C GLU A 39 -9.51 -0.31 16.89
N PRO A 40 -8.97 0.07 15.73
CA PRO A 40 -7.79 -0.61 15.22
C PRO A 40 -6.65 -0.41 16.21
N GLN A 41 -6.28 -1.48 16.92
CA GLN A 41 -5.13 -1.45 17.81
C GLN A 41 -3.88 -1.11 16.98
N ASP A 42 -3.01 -0.28 17.54
CA ASP A 42 -1.73 0.02 16.93
C ASP A 42 -0.93 -1.28 16.70
N ILE A 43 -0.24 -1.33 15.57
CA ILE A 43 0.66 -2.42 15.19
C ILE A 43 2.08 -1.88 15.09
N THR A 44 3.05 -2.70 15.47
CA THR A 44 4.47 -2.41 15.23
C THR A 44 4.95 -3.21 14.04
N VAL A 45 5.58 -2.53 13.07
CA VAL A 45 6.14 -3.15 11.86
C VAL A 45 7.65 -2.92 11.86
N HIS A 46 8.42 -3.98 11.60
CA HIS A 46 9.85 -3.86 11.36
C HIS A 46 10.06 -3.55 9.89
N TYR A 47 10.73 -2.45 9.58
CA TYR A 47 10.99 -2.02 8.21
C TYR A 47 12.50 -1.91 7.97
N SER A 48 12.98 -2.51 6.88
CA SER A 48 14.40 -2.43 6.50
C SER A 48 14.57 -2.10 5.02
N ILE A 49 15.60 -1.34 4.72
CA ILE A 49 16.03 -0.98 3.37
C ILE A 49 17.38 -1.64 3.10
N THR A 50 17.57 -2.19 1.90
CA THR A 50 18.83 -2.83 1.52
C THR A 50 19.18 -2.49 0.09
N ASN A 51 20.41 -2.01 -0.10
CA ASN A 51 21.04 -1.91 -1.40
C ASN A 51 22.38 -2.65 -1.36
N LYS A 52 22.53 -3.62 -2.26
CA LYS A 52 23.79 -4.32 -2.53
C LYS A 52 24.15 -4.31 -4.02
N LEU A 53 23.33 -3.65 -4.84
CA LEU A 53 23.37 -3.75 -6.29
C LEU A 53 24.15 -2.59 -6.93
N GLN A 54 23.99 -1.36 -6.44
CA GLN A 54 24.53 -0.17 -7.10
C GLN A 54 25.14 0.82 -6.11
N GLY A 55 26.27 1.42 -6.47
CA GLY A 55 26.94 2.41 -5.62
C GLY A 55 27.50 1.82 -4.32
N ILE A 56 27.50 2.60 -3.25
CA ILE A 56 27.96 2.16 -1.92
C ILE A 56 26.85 1.31 -1.29
N PRO A 57 27.13 0.05 -0.89
CA PRO A 57 26.15 -0.78 -0.21
C PRO A 57 25.68 -0.16 1.10
N PHE A 58 24.38 -0.27 1.37
CA PHE A 58 23.80 0.21 2.62
C PHE A 58 22.67 -0.69 3.11
N HIS A 59 22.44 -0.64 4.42
CA HIS A 59 21.35 -1.32 5.10
C HIS A 59 20.92 -0.51 6.31
N CYS A 60 19.64 -0.12 6.37
CA CYS A 60 19.06 0.58 7.51
C CYS A 60 17.80 -0.15 7.95
N SER A 61 17.50 -0.11 9.26
CA SER A 61 16.33 -0.76 9.85
C SER A 61 15.70 0.12 10.91
N ILE A 62 14.37 0.12 10.97
CA ILE A 62 13.56 0.87 11.95
C ILE A 62 12.35 0.02 12.34
N SER A 63 11.82 0.25 13.55
CA SER A 63 10.52 -0.28 13.96
C SER A 63 9.56 0.87 14.12
N VAL A 64 8.46 0.86 13.39
CA VAL A 64 7.46 1.94 13.42
C VAL A 64 6.13 1.43 13.94
N THR A 65 5.43 2.28 14.68
CA THR A 65 4.09 2.00 15.18
C THR A 65 3.07 2.82 14.39
N VAL A 66 2.06 2.14 13.84
CA VAL A 66 0.98 2.73 13.05
C VAL A 66 -0.38 2.15 13.49
N PRO A 67 -1.50 2.85 13.26
CA PRO A 67 -2.82 2.29 13.53
C PRO A 67 -3.06 0.96 12.81
N GLY A 68 -3.82 0.08 13.44
CA GLY A 68 -4.21 -1.19 12.83
C GLY A 68 -4.91 -1.00 11.48
N GLY A 69 -4.58 -1.85 10.51
CA GLY A 69 -5.14 -1.76 9.16
C GLY A 69 -4.57 -0.64 8.30
N SER A 70 -3.53 0.06 8.75
CA SER A 70 -2.72 0.95 7.92
C SER A 70 -2.08 0.22 6.74
N THR A 71 -1.85 0.96 5.66
CA THR A 71 -1.14 0.44 4.48
C THR A 71 0.37 0.53 4.65
N LEU A 72 1.11 -0.20 3.81
CA LEU A 72 2.57 -0.12 3.77
C LEU A 72 3.07 1.29 3.40
N LEU A 73 2.30 2.05 2.61
CA LEU A 73 2.60 3.47 2.36
C LEU A 73 2.64 4.27 3.66
N GLN A 74 1.69 4.07 4.57
CA GLN A 74 1.66 4.77 5.85
C GLN A 74 2.81 4.35 6.78
N VAL A 75 3.27 3.10 6.66
CA VAL A 75 4.49 2.62 7.33
C VAL A 75 5.73 3.34 6.79
N LEU A 76 5.84 3.51 5.46
CA LEU A 76 6.91 4.26 4.80
C LEU A 76 6.93 5.73 5.23
N GLU A 77 5.77 6.40 5.20
CA GLU A 77 5.59 7.79 5.66
C GLU A 77 5.97 7.94 7.13
N ARG A 78 5.62 6.97 7.97
CA ARG A 78 5.98 6.98 9.38
C ARG A 78 7.48 6.83 9.59
N ALA A 79 8.12 5.93 8.84
CA ALA A 79 9.57 5.73 8.89
C ALA A 79 10.33 6.98 8.43
N GLU A 80 9.92 7.61 7.33
CA GLU A 80 10.51 8.87 6.86
C GLU A 80 10.35 10.01 7.89
N LYS A 81 9.20 10.09 8.56
CA LYS A 81 8.99 11.10 9.60
C LYS A 81 9.90 10.91 10.81
N GLU A 82 10.17 9.66 11.19
CA GLU A 82 11.02 9.33 12.35
C GLU A 82 12.52 9.43 12.03
N ASP A 83 12.92 9.06 10.82
CA ASP A 83 14.31 9.11 10.36
C ASP A 83 14.36 9.48 8.85
N PRO A 84 14.26 10.78 8.53
CA PRO A 84 14.21 11.25 7.14
C PRO A 84 15.53 11.06 6.39
N GLU A 85 16.66 11.00 7.10
CA GLU A 85 17.97 10.81 6.47
C GLU A 85 18.08 9.41 5.86
N ASN A 86 17.63 8.38 6.59
CA ASN A 86 17.72 7.00 6.11
C ASN A 86 16.48 6.53 5.35
N PHE A 87 15.28 7.00 5.71
CA PHE A 87 14.03 6.44 5.20
C PHE A 87 13.24 7.38 4.27
N SER A 88 13.87 8.47 3.81
CA SER A 88 13.26 9.31 2.77
C SER A 88 12.92 8.49 1.53
N PHE A 89 11.76 8.75 0.94
CA PHE A 89 11.31 8.03 -0.25
C PHE A 89 10.53 8.94 -1.20
N LYS A 90 10.38 8.49 -2.45
CA LYS A 90 9.55 9.16 -3.46
C LYS A 90 8.64 8.16 -4.12
N THR A 91 7.44 8.62 -4.48
CA THR A 91 6.46 7.84 -5.22
C THR A 91 6.06 8.53 -6.51
N GLU A 92 5.64 7.73 -7.48
CA GLU A 92 4.94 8.18 -8.68
C GLU A 92 3.58 7.52 -8.75
N GLN A 93 2.57 8.28 -9.17
CA GLN A 93 1.21 7.77 -9.29
C GLN A 93 1.06 6.97 -10.59
N THR A 94 0.59 5.72 -10.48
CA THR A 94 0.26 4.87 -11.62
C THR A 94 -1.22 4.50 -11.61
N SER A 95 -1.73 3.86 -12.67
CA SER A 95 -3.09 3.30 -12.69
C SER A 95 -3.31 2.19 -11.63
N TRP A 96 -2.24 1.63 -11.07
CA TRP A 96 -2.28 0.61 -10.02
C TRP A 96 -2.12 1.19 -8.61
N GLY A 97 -1.86 2.50 -8.49
CA GLY A 97 -1.56 3.15 -7.22
C GLY A 97 -0.15 3.78 -7.17
N PRO A 98 0.26 4.28 -6.01
CA PRO A 98 1.58 4.87 -5.81
C PRO A 98 2.67 3.78 -5.93
N MET A 99 3.61 4.00 -6.85
CA MET A 99 4.81 3.18 -7.01
C MET A 99 6.00 3.88 -6.36
N VAL A 100 6.75 3.17 -5.51
CA VAL A 100 7.97 3.73 -4.91
C VAL A 100 9.09 3.73 -5.93
N VAL A 101 9.59 4.92 -6.27
CA VAL A 101 10.63 5.11 -7.29
C VAL A 101 11.99 5.45 -6.70
N SER A 102 12.06 5.83 -5.43
CA SER A 102 13.32 6.13 -4.75
C SER A 102 13.20 5.89 -3.26
N ILE A 103 14.28 5.38 -2.63
CA ILE A 103 14.42 5.27 -1.17
C ILE A 103 15.87 5.62 -0.80
N HIS A 104 16.07 6.38 0.27
CA HIS A 104 17.38 6.83 0.74
C HIS A 104 18.21 7.51 -0.38
N GLY A 105 17.53 8.36 -1.17
CA GLY A 105 18.14 9.06 -2.31
C GLY A 105 18.51 8.19 -3.52
N LEU A 106 18.35 6.86 -3.46
CA LEU A 106 18.64 5.95 -4.57
C LEU A 106 17.36 5.68 -5.38
N ALA A 107 17.34 6.18 -6.61
CA ALA A 107 16.23 6.03 -7.55
C ALA A 107 16.34 4.75 -8.39
N ALA A 108 15.18 4.14 -8.65
CA ALA A 108 14.98 3.14 -9.68
C ALA A 108 15.22 3.74 -11.08
N ASN A 109 15.62 2.91 -12.04
CA ASN A 109 15.90 3.34 -13.40
C ASN A 109 15.52 2.25 -14.40
N ASP A 110 14.65 2.60 -15.35
CA ASP A 110 14.15 1.66 -16.37
C ASP A 110 15.23 1.21 -17.36
N ASN A 111 16.18 2.09 -17.72
CA ASN A 111 17.30 1.73 -18.60
C ASN A 111 18.24 0.72 -17.93
N ASP A 112 18.47 0.92 -16.62
CA ASP A 112 19.28 0.01 -15.81
C ASP A 112 18.48 -1.21 -15.32
N ARG A 113 17.17 -1.26 -15.64
CA ARG A 113 16.22 -2.28 -15.18
C ARG A 113 16.27 -2.47 -13.67
N THR A 114 16.35 -1.38 -12.92
CA THR A 114 16.42 -1.40 -11.44
C THR A 114 15.12 -0.91 -10.81
N TYR A 115 14.77 -1.46 -9.65
CA TYR A 115 13.55 -1.12 -8.92
C TYR A 115 13.67 -1.45 -7.43
N TRP A 116 12.72 -0.93 -6.64
CA TRP A 116 12.58 -1.28 -5.22
C TRP A 116 11.58 -2.44 -5.05
N GLN A 117 12.09 -3.63 -4.70
CA GLN A 117 11.26 -4.80 -4.43
C GLN A 117 10.87 -4.85 -2.95
N PHE A 118 9.57 -4.86 -2.67
CA PHE A 118 9.05 -5.09 -1.32
C PHE A 118 8.85 -6.58 -1.05
N ARG A 119 9.26 -7.02 0.13
CA ARG A 119 9.20 -8.42 0.56
C ARG A 119 8.75 -8.53 2.00
N SER A 120 8.09 -9.65 2.31
CA SER A 120 7.82 -10.11 3.67
C SER A 120 8.24 -11.56 3.81
N SER A 121 8.91 -11.90 4.91
CA SER A 121 9.41 -13.26 5.18
C SER A 121 10.18 -13.88 3.99
N GLY A 122 10.99 -13.07 3.31
CA GLY A 122 11.78 -13.50 2.15
C GLY A 122 10.99 -13.71 0.85
N LYS A 123 9.69 -13.41 0.80
CA LYS A 123 8.88 -13.50 -0.43
C LYS A 123 8.50 -12.10 -0.93
N PRO A 124 8.53 -11.84 -2.25
CA PRO A 124 7.98 -10.61 -2.81
C PRO A 124 6.49 -10.45 -2.45
N LEU A 125 6.09 -9.22 -2.18
CA LEU A 125 4.68 -8.89 -2.01
C LEU A 125 3.95 -8.95 -3.36
N ASP A 126 2.68 -9.31 -3.34
CA ASP A 126 1.78 -9.36 -4.50
C ASP A 126 0.89 -8.11 -4.63
N GLN A 127 1.00 -7.18 -3.68
CA GLN A 127 0.27 -5.92 -3.64
C GLN A 127 1.22 -4.72 -3.56
N GLY A 128 0.79 -3.60 -4.13
CA GLY A 128 1.52 -2.33 -4.03
C GLY A 128 1.46 -1.72 -2.62
N VAL A 129 2.34 -0.76 -2.36
CA VAL A 129 2.47 -0.12 -1.03
C VAL A 129 1.18 0.61 -0.58
N GLY A 130 0.39 1.09 -1.53
CA GLY A 130 -0.89 1.75 -1.26
C GLY A 130 -2.03 0.79 -0.89
N THR A 131 -1.85 -0.52 -1.03
CA THR A 131 -2.89 -1.53 -0.80
C THR A 131 -2.50 -2.55 0.25
N TYR A 132 -1.23 -2.98 0.26
CA TYR A 132 -0.73 -3.94 1.22
C TYR A 132 -0.91 -3.45 2.66
N LYS A 133 -1.48 -4.29 3.53
CA LYS A 133 -1.69 -4.00 4.94
C LYS A 133 -0.86 -4.93 5.81
N PRO A 134 0.27 -4.46 6.36
CA PRO A 134 1.09 -5.28 7.23
C PRO A 134 0.34 -5.69 8.50
N HIS A 135 0.79 -6.78 9.12
CA HIS A 135 0.34 -7.18 10.46
C HIS A 135 1.38 -6.82 11.54
N SER A 136 0.96 -6.85 12.81
CA SER A 136 1.87 -6.58 13.93
C SER A 136 3.02 -7.60 13.96
N GLY A 137 4.23 -7.11 14.23
CA GLY A 137 5.48 -7.87 14.24
C GLY A 137 6.01 -8.25 12.87
N GLU A 138 5.34 -7.87 11.77
CA GLU A 138 5.79 -8.21 10.43
C GLU A 138 7.11 -7.51 10.08
N HIS A 139 8.00 -8.23 9.39
CA HIS A 139 9.24 -7.66 8.84
C HIS A 139 9.11 -7.41 7.34
N ILE A 140 8.97 -6.13 6.99
CA ILE A 140 8.98 -5.65 5.62
C ILE A 140 10.39 -5.26 5.20
N GLN A 141 10.77 -5.70 4.00
CA GLN A 141 12.07 -5.40 3.41
C GLN A 141 11.87 -4.72 2.07
N ALA A 142 12.43 -3.52 1.89
CA ALA A 142 12.61 -2.89 0.59
C ALA A 142 14.03 -3.19 0.09
N VAL A 143 14.15 -3.95 -1.00
CA VAL A 143 15.43 -4.40 -1.55
C VAL A 143 15.61 -3.81 -2.93
N PHE A 144 16.66 -3.01 -3.11
CA PHE A 144 17.03 -2.50 -4.43
C PHE A 144 17.49 -3.66 -5.32
N SER A 145 16.78 -3.86 -6.42
CA SER A 145 16.79 -5.10 -7.22
C SER A 145 16.78 -4.78 -8.72
N THR A 146 16.94 -5.81 -9.54
CA THR A 146 16.85 -5.73 -11.01
C THR A 146 15.92 -6.82 -11.57
N TYR A 147 15.40 -6.63 -12.77
CA TYR A 147 14.49 -7.54 -13.49
C TYR A 147 14.98 -7.85 -14.89
#